data_AF-A0A1A7XP03-F1
#
_entry.id   AF-A0A1A7XP03-F1
#
_cell.length_a   1.000
_cell.length_b   1.000
_cell.length_c   1.000
_cell.angle_alpha   90.00
_cell.angle_beta   90.00
_cell.angle_gamma   90.00
#
_symmetry.space_group_name_H-M   'P 1'
#
loop_
_entity.id
_entity.type
_entity.pdbx_description
1 polymer ?
#
loop_
_entity_poly.entity_id
_entity_poly.type
_entity_poly.pdbx_seq_one_letter_code
_entity_poly.pdbx_strand_id
1 'polypeptide(L)'
;MFKFNCVLFNSASIVCRQLVASLNGNGTSLVGSRGTPLQRTLFSSAVRHQEAEASETKSDKDFSFYPPLPGQDSALSWGGKKFDELPIIHIKATYNNTHIQLTDGTGQSMVRTSCGTEGFKNIKKSTPIAAQTAGISAAAKATAKGVTFVRVVVKGLGPGRLSAIKGLAMGGLEVVSITDNTPVPHNGCRPRKARRM
;
A
#
# COMPACT_ATOMS: atom_id res chain seq x y z
N MET A 1 1.98 -25.43 -31.51
CA MET A 1 2.24 -26.54 -30.57
C MET A 1 3.69 -26.39 -30.11
N PHE A 2 3.96 -25.54 -29.12
CA PHE A 2 5.34 -25.18 -28.71
C PHE A 2 5.67 -25.81 -27.35
N LYS A 3 6.73 -26.62 -27.35
CA LYS A 3 7.29 -27.34 -26.20
C LYS A 3 8.08 -26.37 -25.30
N PHE A 4 7.79 -26.41 -24.01
CA PHE A 4 8.60 -25.83 -22.94
C PHE A 4 9.90 -26.63 -22.79
N ASN A 5 11.04 -25.95 -22.77
CA ASN A 5 12.31 -26.49 -22.27
C ASN A 5 12.56 -25.87 -20.90
N CYS A 6 12.60 -26.73 -19.88
CA CYS A 6 12.84 -26.40 -18.48
C CYS A 6 14.29 -26.75 -18.17
N VAL A 7 15.12 -25.77 -17.82
CA VAL A 7 16.48 -26.01 -17.30
C VAL A 7 16.45 -25.74 -15.81
N LEU A 8 16.56 -26.84 -15.06
CA LEU A 8 16.75 -26.92 -13.62
C LEU A 8 18.10 -26.30 -13.22
N PHE A 9 18.09 -25.39 -12.26
CA PHE A 9 19.27 -25.11 -11.44
C PHE A 9 18.92 -25.33 -9.96
N ASN A 10 19.56 -26.36 -9.43
CA ASN A 10 19.68 -26.70 -8.02
C ASN A 10 20.45 -25.61 -7.27
N SER A 11 19.97 -25.22 -6.09
CA SER A 11 20.87 -25.05 -4.93
C SER A 11 20.10 -24.93 -3.62
N ALA A 12 20.37 -25.92 -2.76
CA ALA A 12 20.64 -25.80 -1.34
C ALA A 12 19.63 -25.02 -0.47
N SER A 13 18.71 -25.75 0.16
CA SER A 13 18.39 -25.55 1.58
C SER A 13 17.69 -26.78 2.15
N ILE A 14 17.88 -26.99 3.45
CA ILE A 14 17.18 -27.95 4.32
C ILE A 14 17.88 -29.33 4.43
N VAL A 15 18.89 -29.40 5.30
CA VAL A 15 19.19 -30.62 6.05
C VAL A 15 18.81 -30.39 7.50
N CYS A 16 17.65 -30.93 7.85
CA CYS A 16 17.23 -31.23 9.20
C CYS A 16 18.02 -32.45 9.69
N ARG A 17 18.75 -32.35 10.80
CA ARG A 17 19.15 -33.48 11.66
C ARG A 17 19.72 -32.96 12.97
N GLN A 18 18.88 -32.98 14.00
CA GLN A 18 19.29 -32.88 15.39
C GLN A 18 19.32 -34.30 15.93
N LEU A 19 20.51 -34.78 16.32
CA LEU A 19 20.71 -36.02 17.04
C LEU A 19 21.54 -35.75 18.30
N VAL A 20 21.17 -36.48 19.33
CA VAL A 20 21.41 -36.30 20.77
C VAL A 20 22.73 -36.95 21.24
N ALA A 21 23.18 -36.51 22.43
CA ALA A 21 24.20 -37.10 23.32
C ALA A 21 25.67 -36.75 22.97
N SER A 22 26.56 -36.42 23.93
CA SER A 22 26.66 -36.89 25.32
C SER A 22 27.26 -35.84 26.25
N LEU A 23 26.68 -35.75 27.45
CA LEU A 23 27.25 -35.11 28.63
C LEU A 23 28.27 -36.05 29.27
N ASN A 24 29.41 -35.49 29.71
CA ASN A 24 30.27 -36.10 30.71
C ASN A 24 30.64 -35.03 31.75
N GLY A 25 30.48 -35.40 33.02
CA GLY A 25 31.42 -34.99 34.06
C GLY A 25 30.99 -33.94 35.07
N ASN A 26 30.38 -34.45 36.16
CA ASN A 26 30.63 -34.09 37.57
C ASN A 26 29.91 -32.90 38.22
N GLY A 27 29.22 -33.20 39.33
CA GLY A 27 29.28 -32.35 40.52
C GLY A 27 27.97 -31.97 41.21
N THR A 28 27.46 -32.88 42.04
CA THR A 28 26.79 -32.65 43.35
C THR A 28 25.46 -31.86 43.42
N SER A 29 24.45 -32.58 43.89
CA SER A 29 23.14 -32.16 44.42
C SER A 29 23.22 -31.26 45.66
N LEU A 30 22.22 -30.39 45.84
CA LEU A 30 21.53 -30.15 47.13
C LEU A 30 20.24 -29.33 46.92
N VAL A 31 19.17 -29.80 47.55
CA VAL A 31 17.81 -29.24 47.63
C VAL A 31 17.79 -28.05 48.61
N GLY A 32 16.99 -27.01 48.37
CA GLY A 32 16.73 -26.01 49.41
C GLY A 32 15.92 -24.78 48.98
N SER A 33 14.83 -24.55 49.70
CA SER A 33 13.79 -23.53 49.52
C SER A 33 14.08 -22.16 50.12
N ARG A 34 13.24 -21.18 49.74
CA ARG A 34 12.89 -19.90 50.43
C ARG A 34 13.88 -18.74 50.28
N GLY A 35 13.29 -17.56 50.14
CA GLY A 35 13.96 -16.34 49.71
C GLY A 35 14.55 -15.48 50.83
N THR A 36 15.21 -14.41 50.41
CA THR A 36 15.12 -13.01 50.91
C THR A 36 16.13 -12.14 50.13
N PRO A 37 15.93 -10.81 50.05
CA PRO A 37 16.61 -9.93 49.10
C PRO A 37 17.78 -9.18 49.75
N LEU A 38 18.92 -8.98 49.07
CA LEU A 38 19.96 -8.06 49.55
C LEU A 38 20.75 -7.39 48.40
N GLN A 39 20.53 -6.08 48.34
CA GLN A 39 21.45 -4.96 48.09
C GLN A 39 22.22 -4.80 46.76
N ARG A 40 22.01 -3.58 46.23
CA ARG A 40 22.81 -2.85 45.24
C ARG A 40 24.31 -2.90 45.58
N THR A 41 25.12 -3.25 44.61
CA THR A 41 26.50 -2.78 44.51
C THR A 41 26.62 -1.87 43.28
N LEU A 42 26.90 -0.60 43.55
CA LEU A 42 27.37 0.36 42.56
C LEU A 42 28.83 0.03 42.27
N PHE A 43 29.14 -0.33 41.02
CA PHE A 43 30.49 -0.18 40.51
C PHE A 43 30.48 0.79 39.33
N SER A 44 31.02 1.97 39.62
CA SER A 44 31.51 2.94 38.66
C SER A 44 32.66 2.32 37.86
N SER A 45 32.45 2.12 36.57
CA SER A 45 33.54 2.10 35.59
C SER A 45 33.25 3.18 34.55
N ALA A 46 33.99 4.27 34.67
CA ALA A 46 34.11 5.30 33.66
C ALA A 46 34.60 4.66 32.35
N VAL A 47 33.71 4.54 31.36
CA VAL A 47 34.10 4.30 29.98
C VAL A 47 34.01 5.64 29.26
N ARG A 48 35.20 6.05 28.81
CA ARG A 48 35.51 7.27 28.09
C ARG A 48 34.52 7.52 26.96
N HIS A 49 34.12 8.78 26.82
CA HIS A 49 33.72 9.33 25.54
C HIS A 49 34.79 8.97 24.49
N GLN A 50 34.43 8.09 23.58
CA GLN A 50 34.89 8.20 22.21
C GLN A 50 33.69 8.67 21.43
N GLU A 51 33.78 9.92 20.94
CA GLU A 51 33.01 10.38 19.81
C GLU A 51 33.28 9.40 18.67
N ALA A 52 32.43 8.37 18.58
CA ALA A 52 32.25 7.66 17.34
C ALA A 52 31.50 8.64 16.45
N GLU A 53 32.26 9.37 15.64
CA GLU A 53 31.74 9.99 14.44
C GLU A 53 30.93 8.91 13.72
N ALA A 54 29.61 9.02 13.81
CA ALA A 54 28.72 8.29 12.96
C ALA A 54 29.09 8.73 11.55
N SER A 55 29.79 7.85 10.84
CA SER A 55 30.10 8.05 9.43
C SER A 55 28.80 8.37 8.71
N GLU A 56 28.73 9.60 8.21
CA GLU A 56 27.59 10.14 7.47
C GLU A 56 27.35 9.29 6.22
N THR A 57 26.57 8.23 6.38
CA THR A 57 25.85 7.62 5.28
C THR A 57 24.81 8.65 4.87
N LYS A 58 25.07 9.36 3.78
CA LYS A 58 24.17 10.36 3.18
C LYS A 58 22.74 9.83 3.24
N SER A 59 21.94 10.38 4.15
CA SER A 59 20.54 10.00 4.33
C SER A 59 19.80 10.37 3.06
N ASP A 60 19.28 9.36 2.36
CA ASP A 60 18.27 9.53 1.32
C ASP A 60 17.23 10.51 1.84
N LYS A 61 17.12 11.68 1.23
CA LYS A 61 16.29 12.79 1.70
C LYS A 61 14.92 12.28 2.19
N ASP A 62 14.56 12.61 3.43
CA ASP A 62 13.42 12.05 4.15
C ASP A 62 12.10 12.08 3.33
N PHE A 63 11.76 10.97 2.69
CA PHE A 63 10.51 10.84 1.93
C PHE A 63 9.33 10.71 2.91
N SER A 64 8.48 11.74 2.99
CA SER A 64 7.27 11.71 3.79
C SER A 64 6.09 11.08 3.02
N PHE A 65 5.39 10.14 3.64
CA PHE A 65 4.16 9.56 3.08
C PHE A 65 2.98 10.56 3.02
N TYR A 66 3.03 11.61 3.84
CA TYR A 66 1.97 12.60 3.92
C TYR A 66 2.00 13.55 2.72
N PRO A 67 0.82 14.02 2.25
CA PRO A 67 0.77 15.03 1.20
C PRO A 67 1.36 16.36 1.71
N PRO A 68 1.91 17.19 0.80
CA PRO A 68 2.36 18.53 1.17
C PRO A 68 1.18 19.38 1.66
N LEU A 69 1.43 20.24 2.65
CA LEU A 69 0.41 21.12 3.20
C LEU A 69 0.06 22.21 2.17
N PRO A 70 -1.23 22.54 1.99
CA PRO A 70 -1.64 23.62 1.10
C PRO A 70 -1.12 24.97 1.63
N GLY A 71 -0.58 25.80 0.74
CA GLY A 71 -0.06 27.14 1.07
C GLY A 71 1.40 27.20 1.49
N GLN A 72 2.07 26.06 1.70
CA GLN A 72 3.53 26.00 1.84
C GLN A 72 4.15 25.55 0.52
N ASP A 73 5.19 26.24 0.05
CA ASP A 73 5.88 25.83 -1.18
C ASP A 73 6.63 24.51 -0.95
N SER A 74 6.15 23.44 -1.58
CA SER A 74 6.83 22.14 -1.61
C SER A 74 7.81 22.08 -2.77
N ALA A 75 9.03 21.59 -2.53
CA ALA A 75 10.00 21.32 -3.59
C ALA A 75 9.59 20.15 -4.53
N LEU A 76 8.57 19.38 -4.14
CA LEU A 76 8.04 18.26 -4.91
C LEU A 76 7.20 18.77 -6.10
N SER A 77 7.56 18.35 -7.31
CA SER A 77 6.81 18.65 -8.53
C SER A 77 6.71 17.40 -9.41
N TRP A 78 5.60 17.28 -10.14
CA TRP A 78 5.33 16.17 -11.04
C TRP A 78 4.97 16.73 -12.41
N GLY A 79 5.81 16.49 -13.41
CA GLY A 79 5.66 17.09 -14.75
C GLY A 79 5.66 18.62 -14.73
N GLY A 80 6.40 19.24 -13.80
CA GLY A 80 6.46 20.69 -13.61
C GLY A 80 5.25 21.30 -12.89
N LYS A 81 4.28 20.50 -12.43
CA LYS A 81 3.09 20.95 -11.71
C LYS A 81 3.21 20.75 -10.21
N LYS A 82 2.56 21.63 -9.42
CA LYS A 82 2.41 21.47 -7.97
C LYS A 82 1.40 20.36 -7.65
N PHE A 83 1.43 19.83 -6.41
CA PHE A 83 0.51 18.76 -5.98
C PHE A 83 -0.97 19.11 -6.19
N ASP A 84 -1.35 20.36 -5.90
CA ASP A 84 -2.74 20.81 -5.92
C ASP A 84 -3.31 20.92 -7.34
N GLU A 85 -2.45 21.17 -8.32
CA GLU A 85 -2.82 21.32 -9.74
C GLU A 85 -2.97 19.98 -10.45
N LEU A 86 -2.51 18.89 -9.84
CA LEU A 86 -2.60 17.58 -10.44
C LEU A 86 -4.07 17.15 -10.63
N PRO A 87 -4.41 16.57 -11.79
CA PRO A 87 -5.75 16.07 -12.04
C PRO A 87 -6.10 14.92 -11.07
N ILE A 88 -7.38 14.81 -10.78
CA ILE A 88 -7.92 13.90 -9.77
C ILE A 88 -8.72 12.81 -10.48
N ILE A 89 -8.46 11.56 -10.13
CA ILE A 89 -9.29 10.42 -10.53
C ILE A 89 -10.15 9.99 -9.37
N HIS A 90 -11.46 10.19 -9.53
CA HIS A 90 -12.48 9.69 -8.62
C HIS A 90 -12.88 8.27 -8.99
N ILE A 91 -12.57 7.32 -8.10
CA ILE A 91 -12.96 5.91 -8.23
C ILE A 91 -14.10 5.64 -7.25
N LYS A 92 -15.30 5.38 -7.75
CA LYS A 92 -16.43 4.92 -6.94
C LYS A 92 -16.54 3.40 -7.01
N ALA A 93 -16.02 2.72 -6.00
CA ALA A 93 -16.05 1.28 -5.87
C ALA A 93 -17.31 0.84 -5.08
N THR A 94 -18.40 0.57 -5.80
CA THR A 94 -19.61 -0.02 -5.21
C THR A 94 -19.56 -1.54 -5.29
N TYR A 95 -20.45 -2.23 -4.59
CA TYR A 95 -20.53 -3.70 -4.63
C TYR A 95 -20.89 -4.25 -6.02
N ASN A 96 -21.67 -3.51 -6.82
CA ASN A 96 -22.24 -4.02 -8.08
C ASN A 96 -21.62 -3.38 -9.34
N ASN A 97 -20.74 -2.39 -9.16
CA ASN A 97 -20.14 -1.64 -10.26
C ASN A 97 -18.95 -0.80 -9.77
N THR A 98 -18.02 -0.50 -10.67
CA THR A 98 -17.03 0.57 -10.47
C THR A 98 -17.20 1.67 -11.51
N HIS A 99 -17.14 2.91 -11.04
CA HIS A 99 -17.14 4.09 -11.89
C HIS A 99 -15.84 4.84 -11.69
N ILE A 100 -15.26 5.30 -12.79
CA ILE A 100 -13.99 6.04 -12.81
C ILE A 100 -14.26 7.35 -13.54
N GLN A 101 -13.93 8.45 -12.90
CA GLN A 101 -14.07 9.78 -13.47
C GLN A 101 -12.78 10.56 -13.23
N LEU A 102 -12.24 11.12 -14.30
CA LEU A 102 -11.09 12.02 -14.27
C LEU A 102 -11.60 13.45 -14.30
N THR A 103 -11.11 14.26 -13.38
CA THR A 103 -11.33 15.70 -13.30
C THR A 103 -10.01 16.44 -13.26
N ASP A 104 -10.00 17.67 -13.73
CA ASP A 104 -8.89 18.59 -13.51
C ASP A 104 -8.79 19.01 -12.03
N GLY A 105 -7.69 19.66 -11.65
CA GLY A 105 -7.53 20.21 -10.29
C GLY A 105 -8.60 21.24 -9.92
N THR A 106 -9.23 21.86 -10.92
CA THR A 106 -10.36 22.82 -10.78
C THR A 106 -11.73 22.15 -10.72
N GLY A 107 -11.82 20.82 -10.91
CA GLY A 107 -13.08 20.07 -10.85
C GLY A 107 -13.82 19.93 -12.18
N GLN A 108 -13.25 20.37 -13.31
CA GLN A 108 -13.84 20.12 -14.63
C GLN A 108 -13.69 18.65 -15.04
N SER A 109 -14.77 18.02 -15.52
CA SER A 109 -14.77 16.59 -15.87
C SER A 109 -14.19 16.36 -17.27
N MET A 110 -13.08 15.62 -17.35
CA MET A 110 -12.46 15.29 -18.63
C MET A 110 -12.95 13.95 -19.18
N VAL A 111 -12.87 12.89 -18.39
CA VAL A 111 -13.11 11.51 -18.86
C VAL A 111 -13.98 10.78 -17.85
N ARG A 112 -14.89 9.95 -18.35
CA ARG A 112 -15.72 9.07 -17.53
C ARG A 112 -15.81 7.70 -18.17
N THR A 113 -15.56 6.67 -17.37
CA THR A 113 -15.75 5.26 -17.75
C THR A 113 -16.34 4.48 -16.58
N SER A 114 -16.87 3.31 -16.87
CA SER A 114 -17.37 2.37 -15.86
C SER A 114 -17.35 0.96 -16.43
N CYS A 115 -17.50 -0.07 -15.59
CA CYS A 115 -17.62 -1.43 -16.11
C CYS A 115 -18.76 -1.60 -17.12
N GLY A 116 -19.85 -0.82 -16.96
CA GLY A 116 -20.95 -0.82 -17.92
C GLY A 116 -20.59 -0.24 -19.29
N THR A 117 -19.74 0.79 -19.36
CA THR A 117 -19.32 1.40 -20.64
C THR A 117 -18.40 0.49 -21.43
N GLU A 118 -17.60 -0.33 -20.74
CA GLU A 118 -16.74 -1.34 -21.36
C GLU A 118 -17.49 -2.63 -21.78
N GLY A 119 -18.83 -2.65 -21.66
CA GLY A 119 -19.67 -3.74 -22.14
C GLY A 119 -20.00 -4.83 -21.12
N PHE A 120 -19.53 -4.74 -19.87
CA PHE A 120 -19.91 -5.70 -18.84
C PHE A 120 -21.36 -5.49 -18.40
N LYS A 121 -22.13 -6.58 -18.32
CA LYS A 121 -23.56 -6.58 -17.96
C LYS A 121 -23.79 -7.28 -16.62
N ASN A 122 -24.81 -6.83 -15.88
CA ASN A 122 -25.29 -7.44 -14.64
C ASN A 122 -24.15 -7.69 -13.63
N ILE A 123 -24.08 -8.91 -13.08
CA ILE A 123 -23.09 -9.30 -12.07
C ILE A 123 -21.65 -9.26 -12.57
N LYS A 124 -21.42 -9.35 -13.88
CA LYS A 124 -20.06 -9.27 -14.44
C LYS A 124 -19.41 -7.90 -14.18
N LYS A 125 -20.21 -6.85 -13.93
CA LYS A 125 -19.74 -5.49 -13.58
C LYS A 125 -19.10 -5.40 -12.18
N SER A 126 -19.42 -6.31 -11.26
CA SER A 126 -18.82 -6.31 -9.92
C SER A 126 -17.47 -7.02 -9.87
N THR A 127 -16.98 -7.54 -10.99
CA THR A 127 -15.75 -8.33 -11.00
C THR A 127 -14.50 -7.43 -11.01
N PRO A 128 -13.40 -7.86 -10.39
CA PRO A 128 -12.15 -7.10 -10.41
C PRO A 128 -11.60 -6.91 -11.84
N ILE A 129 -11.80 -7.91 -12.71
CA ILE A 129 -11.40 -7.86 -14.11
C ILE A 129 -12.12 -6.70 -14.82
N ALA A 130 -13.43 -6.57 -14.65
CA ALA A 130 -14.19 -5.48 -15.25
C ALA A 130 -13.72 -4.10 -14.77
N ALA A 131 -13.32 -3.97 -13.50
CA ALA A 131 -12.79 -2.73 -12.95
C ALA A 131 -11.39 -2.40 -13.51
N GLN A 132 -10.54 -3.40 -13.70
CA GLN A 132 -9.23 -3.24 -14.32
C GLN A 132 -9.37 -2.79 -15.79
N THR A 133 -10.25 -3.41 -16.57
CA THR A 133 -10.53 -3.00 -17.96
C THR A 133 -11.05 -1.56 -18.03
N ALA A 134 -11.97 -1.18 -17.14
CA ALA A 134 -12.46 0.19 -17.04
C ALA A 134 -11.35 1.19 -16.68
N GLY A 135 -10.40 0.79 -15.83
CA GLY A 135 -9.21 1.57 -15.49
C GLY A 135 -8.28 1.78 -16.67
N ILE A 136 -7.97 0.73 -17.43
CA ILE A 136 -7.13 0.82 -18.64
C ILE A 136 -7.78 1.74 -19.67
N SER A 137 -9.09 1.60 -19.90
CA SER A 137 -9.85 2.46 -20.82
C SER A 137 -9.89 3.92 -20.35
N ALA A 138 -10.03 4.17 -19.05
CA ALA A 138 -9.96 5.52 -18.48
C ALA A 138 -8.58 6.14 -18.70
N ALA A 139 -7.52 5.39 -18.42
CA ALA A 139 -6.15 5.82 -18.58
C ALA A 139 -5.81 6.12 -20.05
N ALA A 140 -6.16 5.23 -20.99
CA ALA A 140 -5.96 5.48 -22.41
C ALA A 140 -6.62 6.79 -22.88
N LYS A 141 -7.86 7.06 -22.43
CA LYS A 141 -8.58 8.31 -22.72
C LYS A 141 -7.96 9.54 -22.04
N ALA A 142 -7.33 9.36 -20.87
CA ALA A 142 -6.63 10.41 -20.15
C ALA A 142 -5.30 10.77 -20.82
N THR A 143 -4.54 9.76 -21.24
CA THR A 143 -3.27 9.91 -21.98
C THR A 143 -3.50 10.63 -23.30
N ALA A 144 -4.60 10.33 -24.00
CA ALA A 144 -5.01 11.06 -25.21
C ALA A 144 -5.26 12.57 -24.98
N LYS A 145 -5.52 12.97 -23.72
CA LYS A 145 -5.68 14.37 -23.31
C LYS A 145 -4.42 14.98 -22.69
N GLY A 146 -3.29 14.28 -22.72
CA GLY A 146 -2.01 14.76 -22.20
C GLY A 146 -1.86 14.68 -20.68
N VAL A 147 -2.62 13.80 -20.01
CA VAL A 147 -2.48 13.56 -18.57
C VAL A 147 -1.48 12.43 -18.32
N THR A 148 -0.51 12.67 -17.45
CA THR A 148 0.54 11.70 -17.05
C THR A 148 0.45 11.36 -15.56
N PHE A 149 0.48 12.37 -14.70
CA PHE A 149 0.43 12.22 -13.25
C PHE A 149 -0.98 12.49 -12.71
N VAL A 150 -1.44 11.65 -11.77
CA VAL A 150 -2.80 11.74 -11.21
C VAL A 150 -2.83 11.50 -9.71
N ARG A 151 -3.78 12.17 -9.04
CA ARG A 151 -4.16 11.90 -7.64
C ARG A 151 -5.40 11.02 -7.64
N VAL A 152 -5.38 9.91 -6.92
CA VAL A 152 -6.52 8.99 -6.89
C VAL A 152 -7.33 9.20 -5.62
N VAL A 153 -8.63 9.43 -5.77
CA VAL A 153 -9.59 9.50 -4.67
C VAL A 153 -10.55 8.33 -4.79
N VAL A 154 -10.49 7.41 -3.84
CA VAL A 154 -11.34 6.22 -3.80
C VAL A 154 -12.56 6.48 -2.91
N LYS A 155 -13.72 5.99 -3.33
CA LYS A 155 -14.95 6.03 -2.55
C LYS A 155 -15.61 4.64 -2.55
N GLY A 156 -15.69 4.03 -1.37
CA GLY A 156 -16.35 2.74 -1.16
C GLY A 156 -15.39 1.56 -1.05
N LEU A 157 -15.94 0.45 -0.56
CA LEU A 157 -15.21 -0.80 -0.25
C LEU A 157 -15.57 -1.94 -1.23
N GLY A 158 -15.91 -1.58 -2.47
CA GLY A 158 -16.28 -2.56 -3.50
C GLY A 158 -15.10 -3.39 -4.02
N PRO A 159 -15.38 -4.53 -4.67
CA PRO A 159 -14.37 -5.49 -5.17
C PRO A 159 -13.39 -4.89 -6.19
N GLY A 160 -13.83 -3.89 -6.97
CA GLY A 160 -12.98 -3.25 -7.97
C GLY A 160 -12.10 -2.10 -7.47
N ARG A 161 -12.00 -1.88 -6.15
CA ARG A 161 -11.20 -0.79 -5.55
C ARG A 161 -9.73 -0.84 -5.97
N LEU A 162 -9.04 -1.93 -5.64
CA LEU A 162 -7.62 -2.10 -5.95
C LEU A 162 -7.40 -2.36 -7.46
N SER A 163 -8.30 -3.12 -8.08
CA SER A 163 -8.19 -3.49 -9.50
C SER A 163 -8.29 -2.29 -10.43
N ALA A 164 -9.13 -1.31 -10.11
CA ALA A 164 -9.21 -0.06 -10.87
C ALA A 164 -7.89 0.72 -10.79
N ILE A 165 -7.29 0.85 -9.59
CA ILE A 165 -6.00 1.54 -9.39
C ILE A 165 -4.89 0.86 -10.21
N LYS A 166 -4.82 -0.47 -10.17
CA LYS A 166 -3.88 -1.24 -10.99
C LYS A 166 -4.13 -1.05 -12.49
N GLY A 167 -5.39 -1.01 -12.91
CA GLY A 167 -5.75 -0.75 -14.31
C GLY A 167 -5.32 0.64 -14.80
N LEU A 168 -5.36 1.66 -13.94
CA LEU A 168 -4.87 3.00 -14.27
C LEU A 168 -3.35 3.00 -14.50
N ALA A 169 -2.60 2.35 -13.61
CA ALA A 169 -1.15 2.19 -13.76
C ALA A 169 -0.77 1.43 -15.03
N MET A 170 -1.51 0.35 -15.35
CA MET A 170 -1.30 -0.40 -16.59
C MET A 170 -1.62 0.39 -17.87
N GLY A 171 -2.52 1.37 -17.79
CA GLY A 171 -2.86 2.24 -18.92
C GLY A 171 -1.91 3.42 -19.10
N GLY A 172 -0.81 3.48 -18.35
CA GLY A 172 0.26 4.48 -18.52
C GLY A 172 0.09 5.76 -17.70
N LEU A 173 -0.79 5.76 -16.69
CA LEU A 173 -0.87 6.86 -15.74
C LEU A 173 -0.04 6.58 -14.49
N GLU A 174 0.65 7.61 -14.01
CA GLU A 174 1.43 7.56 -12.77
C GLU A 174 0.61 8.07 -11.59
N VAL A 175 0.38 7.18 -10.61
CA VAL A 175 -0.40 7.51 -9.40
C VAL A 175 0.52 8.12 -8.36
N VAL A 176 0.31 9.40 -8.05
CA VAL A 176 1.12 10.16 -7.07
C VAL A 176 0.64 9.94 -5.64
N SER A 177 -0.68 9.95 -5.43
CA SER A 177 -1.28 9.78 -4.11
C SER A 177 -2.57 8.99 -4.18
N ILE A 178 -2.88 8.29 -3.09
CA ILE A 178 -4.12 7.54 -2.91
C ILE A 178 -4.81 8.07 -1.67
N THR A 179 -5.97 8.68 -1.86
CA THR A 179 -6.82 9.19 -0.78
C THR A 179 -8.10 8.36 -0.71
N ASP A 180 -8.54 7.97 0.48
CA ASP A 180 -9.84 7.33 0.69
C ASP A 180 -10.87 8.35 1.19
N ASN A 181 -11.94 8.52 0.42
CA ASN A 181 -13.10 9.34 0.75
C ASN A 181 -14.36 8.46 0.82
N THR A 182 -14.24 7.32 1.53
CA THR A 182 -15.38 6.46 1.85
C THR A 182 -16.24 7.13 2.92
N PRO A 183 -17.56 7.28 2.71
CA PRO A 183 -18.42 7.99 3.66
C PRO A 183 -18.59 7.19 4.96
N VAL A 184 -18.19 7.78 6.08
CA VAL A 184 -18.40 7.26 7.44
C VAL A 184 -19.42 8.15 8.15
N PRO A 185 -20.66 7.67 8.39
CA PRO A 185 -21.68 8.48 9.05
C PRO A 185 -21.49 8.49 10.57
N HIS A 186 -21.48 9.67 11.18
CA HIS A 186 -21.54 9.84 12.65
C HIS A 186 -22.98 9.80 13.13
N ASN A 187 -23.60 8.60 13.16
CA ASN A 187 -25.00 8.40 13.56
C ASN A 187 -26.03 9.24 12.75
N GLY A 188 -25.82 9.37 11.44
CA GLY A 188 -26.72 10.08 10.52
C GLY A 188 -27.96 9.26 10.11
N CYS A 189 -28.25 9.21 8.80
CA CYS A 189 -29.42 8.48 8.29
C CYS A 189 -29.40 6.99 8.65
N ARG A 190 -30.56 6.47 9.07
CA ARG A 190 -30.73 5.04 9.40
C ARG A 190 -30.49 4.17 8.15
N PRO A 191 -29.55 3.20 8.19
CA PRO A 191 -29.36 2.26 7.09
C PRO A 191 -30.58 1.32 6.95
N ARG A 192 -30.78 0.77 5.75
CA ARG A 192 -31.87 -0.20 5.50
C ARG A 192 -31.79 -1.38 6.48
N LYS A 193 -32.94 -1.95 6.84
CA LYS A 193 -33.04 -3.14 7.68
C LYS A 193 -32.16 -4.28 7.12
N ALA A 194 -31.49 -5.00 8.02
CA ALA A 194 -30.72 -6.19 7.67
C ALA A 194 -31.61 -7.20 6.93
N ARG A 195 -31.06 -7.78 5.85
CA ARG A 195 -31.76 -8.79 5.05
C ARG A 195 -31.61 -10.16 5.72
N ARG A 196 -32.61 -11.02 5.57
CA ARG A 196 -32.65 -12.40 6.09
C ARG A 196 -32.24 -13.44 5.03
N MET A 197 -31.44 -13.02 4.03
CA MET A 197 -31.02 -13.90 2.94
C MET A 197 -30.17 -15.04 3.46
#